data_AF-A0A2U8ZVN1-F1
#
_entry.id   AF-A0A2U8ZVN1-F1
#
_cell.length_a   1.000
_cell.length_b   1.000
_cell.length_c   1.000
_cell.angle_alpha   90.00
_cell.angle_beta   90.00
_cell.angle_gamma   90.00
#
_symmetry.space_group_name_H-M   'P 1'
#
loop_
_entity.id
_entity.type
_entity.pdbx_description
1 polymer ?
#
loop_
_entity_poly.entity_id
_entity_poly.type
_entity_poly.pdbx_seq_one_letter_code
_entity_poly.pdbx_strand_id
1 'polypeptide(L)'
;QARDREYQAIMPLKGKILNTWEVSSDEVLASQEVHDISVAIGIDPDSDDLSQLRYGKICILADADSDGLHIATLLCALFVRHFRALVKNGHVYVALPPLYRIDLGKEVYYALTEEEKAGVLEQLKRKKGKPNVQRFKGLGEMN
;
A
#
# COMPACT_ATOMS: atom_id res chain seq x y z
N GLN A 1 -13.68 -5.24 3.05
CA GLN A 1 -14.97 -4.92 3.70
C GLN A 1 -14.91 -3.63 4.51
N ALA A 2 -13.74 -3.25 5.03
CA ALA A 2 -13.52 -2.02 5.81
C ALA A 2 -13.40 -0.70 5.00
N ARG A 3 -13.61 -0.71 3.68
CA ARG A 3 -13.48 0.51 2.87
C ARG A 3 -14.68 1.43 3.09
N ASP A 4 -14.43 2.72 3.14
CA ASP A 4 -15.48 3.72 2.97
C ASP A 4 -15.90 3.79 1.50
N ARG A 5 -17.16 3.44 1.21
CA ARG A 5 -17.63 3.34 -0.18
C ARG A 5 -17.81 4.69 -0.86
N GLU A 6 -17.89 5.77 -0.09
CA GLU A 6 -18.10 7.11 -0.63
C GLU A 6 -16.87 7.62 -1.39
N TYR A 7 -15.65 7.28 -0.93
CA TYR A 7 -14.41 7.82 -1.52
C TYR A 7 -13.25 6.82 -1.65
N GLN A 8 -13.37 5.58 -1.15
CA GLN A 8 -12.30 4.58 -1.26
C GLN A 8 -12.70 3.48 -2.24
N ALA A 9 -11.90 3.29 -3.29
CA ALA A 9 -11.97 2.13 -4.17
C ALA A 9 -10.82 1.16 -3.88
N ILE A 10 -11.04 -0.13 -4.10
CA ILE A 10 -10.05 -1.19 -3.86
C ILE A 10 -9.93 -2.04 -5.12
N MET A 11 -8.71 -2.18 -5.61
CA MET A 11 -8.36 -3.06 -6.72
C MET A 11 -7.38 -4.12 -6.21
N PRO A 12 -7.78 -5.39 -6.09
CA PRO A 12 -6.87 -6.45 -5.68
C PRO A 12 -5.96 -6.87 -6.84
N LEU A 13 -4.67 -7.01 -6.58
CA LEU A 13 -3.70 -7.61 -7.51
C LEU A 13 -3.42 -9.04 -7.08
N LYS A 14 -3.45 -9.98 -8.04
CA LYS A 14 -3.21 -11.40 -7.77
C LYS A 14 -1.76 -11.74 -8.12
N GLY A 15 -0.95 -11.99 -7.09
CA GLY A 15 0.45 -12.38 -7.27
C GLY A 15 1.38 -11.21 -7.58
N LYS A 16 2.59 -11.53 -8.05
CA LYS A 16 3.61 -10.54 -8.43
C LYS A 16 3.28 -10.02 -9.82
N ILE A 17 3.34 -8.70 -9.99
CA ILE A 17 3.17 -8.07 -11.30
C ILE A 17 4.43 -8.25 -12.15
N LEU A 18 4.30 -8.07 -13.45
CA LEU A 18 5.43 -8.02 -14.37
C LEU A 18 6.40 -6.90 -13.98
N ASN A 19 7.71 -7.15 -14.07
CA ASN A 19 8.69 -6.07 -14.02
C ASN A 19 8.69 -5.32 -15.35
N THR A 20 8.19 -4.09 -15.33
CA THR A 20 7.97 -3.28 -16.54
C THR A 20 9.11 -2.32 -16.85
N TRP A 21 10.18 -2.28 -16.04
CA TRP A 21 11.23 -1.26 -16.17
C TRP A 21 11.89 -1.21 -17.56
N GLU A 22 12.14 -2.39 -18.15
CA GLU A 22 12.78 -2.56 -19.46
C GLU A 22 11.77 -2.82 -20.59
N VAL A 23 10.47 -2.82 -20.29
CA VAL A 23 9.39 -3.07 -21.26
C VAL A 23 8.97 -1.73 -21.88
N SER A 24 8.63 -1.72 -23.16
CA SER A 24 8.09 -0.53 -23.80
C SER A 24 6.64 -0.26 -23.37
N SER A 25 6.19 0.98 -23.45
CA SER A 25 4.83 1.35 -23.03
C SER A 25 3.73 0.70 -23.90
N ASP A 26 4.03 0.41 -25.16
CA ASP A 26 3.10 -0.33 -26.03
C ASP A 26 2.97 -1.81 -25.61
N GLU A 27 4.07 -2.41 -25.16
CA GLU A 27 4.11 -3.81 -24.70
C GLU A 27 3.59 -3.96 -23.27
N VAL A 28 3.65 -2.91 -22.45
CA VAL A 28 3.26 -3.00 -21.03
C VAL A 28 1.77 -3.31 -20.87
N LEU A 29 0.93 -2.83 -21.80
CA LEU A 29 -0.51 -3.10 -21.83
C LEU A 29 -0.85 -4.54 -22.22
N ALA A 30 0.12 -5.33 -22.72
CA ALA A 30 -0.09 -6.75 -22.96
C ALA A 30 -0.20 -7.55 -21.65
N SER A 31 0.33 -7.04 -20.53
CA SER A 31 0.06 -7.61 -19.20
C SER A 31 -1.33 -7.20 -18.74
N GLN A 32 -2.17 -8.18 -18.46
CA GLN A 32 -3.54 -7.95 -17.99
C GLN A 32 -3.57 -7.12 -16.70
N GLU A 33 -2.65 -7.39 -15.76
CA GLU A 33 -2.55 -6.67 -14.51
C GLU A 33 -2.26 -5.19 -14.72
N VAL A 34 -1.32 -4.86 -15.61
CA VAL A 34 -0.95 -3.47 -15.91
C VAL A 34 -2.06 -2.77 -16.69
N HIS A 35 -2.66 -3.46 -17.67
CA HIS A 35 -3.82 -2.97 -18.40
C HIS A 35 -4.96 -2.61 -17.43
N ASP A 36 -5.29 -3.50 -16.50
CA ASP A 36 -6.35 -3.25 -15.53
C ASP A 36 -6.02 -2.06 -14.61
N ILE A 37 -4.75 -1.88 -14.23
CA ILE A 37 -4.29 -0.72 -13.45
C ILE A 37 -4.49 0.57 -14.24
N SER A 38 -4.07 0.59 -15.51
CA SER A 38 -4.21 1.74 -16.41
C SER A 38 -5.68 2.15 -16.55
N VAL A 39 -6.56 1.19 -16.83
CA VAL A 39 -8.02 1.42 -16.94
C VAL A 39 -8.61 1.87 -15.60
N ALA A 40 -8.17 1.30 -14.48
CA ALA A 40 -8.66 1.68 -13.16
C ALA A 40 -8.33 3.13 -12.82
N ILE A 41 -7.10 3.58 -13.12
CA ILE A 41 -6.62 4.94 -12.89
C ILE A 41 -7.22 5.93 -13.91
N GLY A 42 -7.48 5.46 -15.14
CA GLY A 42 -7.98 6.26 -16.25
C GLY A 42 -6.87 7.02 -16.98
N ILE A 43 -5.64 6.51 -16.95
CA ILE A 43 -4.47 7.14 -17.58
C ILE A 43 -3.74 6.07 -18.38
N ASP A 44 -3.36 6.41 -19.60
CA ASP A 44 -2.55 5.54 -20.47
C ASP A 44 -1.06 5.62 -20.10
N PRO A 45 -0.28 4.53 -20.28
CA PRO A 45 1.17 4.56 -20.13
C PRO A 45 1.83 5.66 -20.99
N ASP A 46 2.86 6.30 -20.46
CA ASP A 46 3.58 7.45 -21.03
C ASP A 46 2.75 8.72 -21.31
N SER A 47 1.49 8.78 -20.89
CA SER A 47 0.70 10.01 -20.94
C SER A 47 1.08 10.99 -19.83
N ASP A 48 1.25 12.26 -20.21
CA ASP A 48 1.38 13.38 -19.26
C ASP A 48 0.03 14.06 -18.95
N ASP A 49 -1.05 13.73 -19.69
CA ASP A 49 -2.39 14.28 -19.44
C ASP A 49 -3.09 13.51 -18.32
N LEU A 50 -3.43 14.22 -17.23
CA LEU A 50 -4.14 13.70 -16.07
C LEU A 50 -5.63 14.03 -16.06
N SER A 51 -6.18 14.56 -17.15
CA SER A 51 -7.58 15.02 -17.24
C SER A 51 -8.61 13.92 -16.94
N GLN A 52 -8.28 12.66 -17.26
CA GLN A 52 -9.14 11.49 -17.04
C GLN A 52 -8.85 10.75 -15.73
N LEU A 53 -8.00 11.30 -14.85
CA LEU A 53 -7.65 10.68 -13.59
C LEU A 53 -8.89 10.44 -12.72
N ARG A 54 -9.16 9.17 -12.43
CA ARG A 54 -10.38 8.74 -11.73
C ARG A 54 -10.28 8.85 -10.21
N TYR A 55 -9.06 8.83 -9.67
CA TYR A 55 -8.81 8.88 -8.23
C TYR A 55 -7.67 9.84 -7.92
N GLY A 56 -7.87 10.75 -6.97
CA GLY A 56 -6.85 11.73 -6.58
C GLY A 56 -5.65 11.11 -5.85
N LYS A 57 -5.81 9.92 -5.26
CA LYS A 57 -4.74 9.20 -4.56
C LYS A 57 -4.73 7.74 -4.96
N ILE A 58 -3.56 7.25 -5.32
CA ILE A 58 -3.26 5.87 -5.65
C ILE A 58 -2.39 5.33 -4.53
N CYS A 59 -2.94 4.45 -3.70
CA CYS A 59 -2.23 3.90 -2.55
C CYS A 59 -1.82 2.45 -2.83
N ILE A 60 -0.51 2.19 -2.82
CA ILE A 60 0.06 0.85 -2.83
C ILE A 60 -0.06 0.30 -1.41
N LEU A 61 -0.89 -0.73 -1.23
CA LEU A 61 -1.06 -1.43 0.04
C LEU A 61 -0.60 -2.88 -0.14
N ALA A 62 0.50 -3.23 0.52
CA ALA A 62 1.10 -4.56 0.49
C ALA A 62 1.50 -4.99 1.91
N ASP A 63 1.75 -6.28 2.10
CA ASP A 63 2.19 -6.83 3.38
C ASP A 63 3.56 -6.27 3.79
N ALA A 64 3.81 -6.22 5.10
CA ALA A 64 5.08 -5.75 5.67
C ALA A 64 6.21 -6.81 5.59
N ASP A 65 6.05 -7.82 4.74
CA ASP A 65 7.05 -8.86 4.52
C ASP A 65 7.91 -8.56 3.28
N SER A 66 8.90 -9.42 3.02
CA SER A 66 9.81 -9.25 1.89
C SER A 66 9.10 -9.31 0.53
N ASP A 67 8.02 -10.09 0.42
CA ASP A 67 7.28 -10.23 -0.84
C ASP A 67 6.39 -9.02 -1.09
N GLY A 68 5.77 -8.45 -0.06
CA GLY A 68 5.00 -7.21 -0.13
C GLY A 68 5.87 -6.02 -0.50
N LEU A 69 7.07 -5.91 0.08
CA LEU A 69 8.07 -4.91 -0.32
C LEU A 69 8.52 -5.08 -1.78
N HIS A 70 8.66 -6.32 -2.24
CA HIS A 70 8.98 -6.61 -3.63
C HIS A 70 7.83 -6.18 -4.58
N ILE A 71 6.58 -6.52 -4.26
CA ILE A 71 5.41 -6.07 -5.03
C ILE A 71 5.32 -4.54 -5.07
N ALA A 72 5.53 -3.87 -3.92
CA ALA A 72 5.54 -2.42 -3.85
C ALA A 72 6.63 -1.82 -4.75
N THR A 73 7.82 -2.44 -4.79
CA THR A 73 8.92 -2.00 -5.66
C THR A 73 8.59 -2.15 -7.14
N LEU A 74 7.94 -3.25 -7.54
CA LEU A 74 7.51 -3.44 -8.92
C LEU A 74 6.45 -2.41 -9.33
N LEU A 75 5.50 -2.10 -8.43
CA LEU A 75 4.50 -1.06 -8.68
C LEU A 75 5.14 0.33 -8.76
N CYS A 76 6.12 0.61 -7.90
CA CYS A 76 6.93 1.83 -8.00
C CYS A 76 7.65 1.91 -9.35
N ALA A 77 8.24 0.81 -9.84
CA ALA A 77 8.87 0.76 -11.14
C ALA A 77 7.86 1.09 -12.26
N LEU A 78 6.67 0.48 -12.23
CA LEU A 78 5.58 0.78 -13.16
C LEU A 78 5.21 2.27 -13.15
N PHE A 79 4.94 2.85 -11.98
CA PHE A 79 4.53 4.24 -11.88
C PHE A 79 5.64 5.23 -12.26
N VAL A 80 6.88 4.96 -11.86
CA VAL A 80 8.02 5.84 -12.18
C VAL A 80 8.35 5.77 -13.66
N ARG A 81 8.28 4.59 -14.28
CA ARG A 81 8.65 4.38 -15.68
C ARG A 81 7.59 4.86 -16.65
N HIS A 82 6.32 4.49 -16.41
CA HIS A 82 5.22 4.66 -17.38
C HIS A 82 4.16 5.66 -16.94
N PHE A 83 4.04 5.98 -15.66
CA PHE A 83 3.04 6.95 -15.17
C PHE A 83 3.71 8.11 -14.44
N ARG A 84 4.79 8.62 -15.03
CA ARG A 84 5.68 9.58 -14.38
C ARG A 84 4.96 10.86 -13.94
N ALA A 85 3.97 11.30 -14.71
CA ALA A 85 3.14 12.45 -14.36
C ALA A 85 2.40 12.23 -13.02
N LEU A 86 1.88 11.03 -12.75
CA LEU A 86 1.22 10.72 -11.48
C LEU A 86 2.17 10.85 -10.28
N VAL A 87 3.39 10.32 -10.44
CA VAL A 87 4.41 10.38 -9.38
C VAL A 87 4.83 11.83 -9.11
N LYS A 88 5.14 12.59 -10.17
CA LYS A 88 5.57 13.99 -10.05
C LYS A 88 4.51 14.90 -9.43
N ASN A 89 3.23 14.65 -9.71
CA ASN A 89 2.12 15.42 -9.16
C ASN A 89 1.67 14.92 -7.76
N GLY A 90 2.36 13.94 -7.17
CA GLY A 90 2.09 13.49 -5.79
C GLY A 90 0.81 12.68 -5.65
N HIS A 91 0.42 11.93 -6.69
CA HIS A 91 -0.76 11.05 -6.65
C HIS A 91 -0.44 9.63 -6.14
N VAL A 92 0.83 9.22 -6.12
CA VAL A 92 1.24 7.86 -5.71
C VAL A 92 1.69 7.85 -4.25
N TYR A 93 1.09 6.96 -3.46
CA TYR A 93 1.31 6.80 -2.03
C TYR A 93 1.64 5.33 -1.72
N VAL A 94 2.44 5.11 -0.68
CA VAL A 94 2.66 3.79 -0.11
C VAL A 94 2.01 3.74 1.26
N ALA A 95 1.09 2.80 1.45
CA ALA A 95 0.50 2.54 2.74
C ALA A 95 1.45 1.67 3.56
N LEU A 96 1.78 2.11 4.77
CA LEU A 96 2.64 1.39 5.70
C LEU A 96 1.76 0.70 6.75
N PRO A 97 1.49 -0.61 6.63
CA PRO A 97 0.74 -1.31 7.65
C PRO A 97 1.55 -1.44 8.96
N PRO A 98 0.88 -1.48 10.12
CA PRO A 98 1.56 -1.66 11.39
C PRO A 98 2.15 -3.06 11.52
N LEU A 99 3.31 -3.17 12.17
CA LEU A 99 3.92 -4.46 12.53
C LEU A 99 3.31 -5.04 13.81
N TYR A 100 2.82 -4.18 14.70
CA TYR A 100 2.31 -4.56 16.01
C TYR A 100 0.97 -3.91 16.32
N ARG A 101 0.13 -4.66 17.04
CA ARG A 101 -1.02 -4.17 17.79
C ARG A 101 -0.80 -4.46 19.27
N ILE A 102 -1.05 -3.45 20.10
CA ILE A 102 -0.88 -3.51 21.55
C ILE A 102 -2.21 -3.16 22.19
N ASP A 103 -2.82 -4.11 22.89
CA ASP A 103 -4.08 -3.92 23.59
C ASP A 103 -3.85 -3.85 25.11
N LEU A 104 -4.41 -2.84 25.77
CA LEU A 104 -4.48 -2.75 27.23
C LEU A 104 -5.89 -2.36 27.67
N GLY A 105 -6.68 -3.37 28.06
CA GLY A 105 -8.07 -3.17 28.44
C GLY A 105 -8.90 -2.69 27.25
N LYS A 106 -9.29 -1.41 27.24
CA LYS A 106 -10.05 -0.77 26.14
C LYS A 106 -9.17 0.04 25.19
N GLU A 107 -7.89 0.22 25.51
CA GLU A 107 -6.97 1.02 24.71
C GLU A 107 -6.27 0.13 23.70
N VAL A 108 -6.23 0.57 22.44
CA VAL A 108 -5.57 -0.13 21.33
C VAL A 108 -4.55 0.81 20.71
N TYR A 109 -3.33 0.33 20.57
CA TYR A 109 -2.21 1.05 19.96
C TYR A 109 -1.64 0.24 18.81
N TYR A 110 -1.16 0.93 17.77
CA TYR A 110 -0.47 0.31 16.65
C TYR A 110 0.96 0.86 16.58
N ALA A 111 1.91 0.01 16.22
CA ALA A 111 3.30 0.39 16.02
C ALA A 111 3.82 -0.21 14.71
N LEU A 112 4.49 0.63 13.91
CA LEU A 112 5.10 0.27 12.64
C LEU A 112 6.51 -0.28 12.85
N THR A 113 7.16 0.05 13.96
CA THR A 113 8.55 -0.36 14.26
C THR A 113 8.67 -1.01 15.64
N GLU A 114 9.79 -1.70 15.86
CA GLU A 114 10.12 -2.29 17.16
C GLU A 114 10.35 -1.19 18.21
N GLU A 115 10.93 -0.06 17.80
CA GLU A 115 11.20 1.11 18.62
C GLU A 115 9.90 1.78 19.06
N GLU A 116 8.94 1.97 18.15
CA GLU A 116 7.60 2.48 18.48
C GLU A 116 6.88 1.56 19.46
N LYS A 117 6.96 0.24 19.24
CA LYS A 117 6.39 -0.75 20.16
C LYS A 117 7.00 -0.62 21.56
N ALA A 118 8.32 -0.53 21.66
CA ALA A 118 9.01 -0.34 22.94
C ALA A 118 8.56 0.97 23.62
N GLY A 119 8.46 2.06 22.86
CA GLY A 119 7.97 3.35 23.36
C GLY A 119 6.54 3.27 23.92
N VAL A 120 5.62 2.61 23.21
CA VAL A 120 4.24 2.39 23.69
C VAL A 120 4.24 1.55 24.97
N LEU A 121 5.02 0.45 25.01
CA LEU A 121 5.09 -0.39 26.21
C LEU A 121 5.64 0.36 27.42
N GLU A 122 6.63 1.23 27.26
CA GLU A 122 7.13 2.08 28.36
C GLU A 122 6.05 3.05 28.88
N GLN A 123 5.26 3.65 27.99
CA GLN A 123 4.14 4.51 28.39
C GLN A 123 3.07 3.71 29.16
N LEU A 124 2.79 2.48 28.72
CA LEU A 124 1.78 1.62 29.32
C LEU A 124 2.19 1.05 30.69
N LYS A 125 3.48 0.99 31.05
CA LYS A 125 3.92 0.55 32.39
C LYS A 125 3.32 1.36 33.54
N ARG A 126 2.94 2.62 33.28
CA ARG A 126 2.29 3.50 34.26
C ARG A 126 0.81 3.17 34.49
N LYS A 127 0.21 2.33 33.63
CA LYS A 127 -1.19 1.91 33.70
C LYS A 127 -1.32 0.52 34.33
N LYS A 128 -2.47 0.26 34.93
CA LYS A 128 -2.75 -1.03 35.57
C LYS A 128 -3.20 -2.05 34.51
N GLY A 129 -2.49 -3.18 34.44
CA GLY A 129 -2.82 -4.31 33.58
C GLY A 129 -1.59 -4.84 32.84
N LYS A 130 -1.73 -6.00 32.21
CA LYS A 130 -0.68 -6.58 31.35
C LYS A 130 -1.04 -6.31 29.89
N PRO A 131 -0.23 -5.54 29.14
CA PRO A 131 -0.46 -5.33 27.72
C PRO A 131 -0.40 -6.66 26.96
N ASN A 132 -1.34 -6.85 26.03
CA ASN A 132 -1.27 -7.93 25.05
C ASN A 132 -0.63 -7.38 23.76
N VAL A 133 0.38 -8.06 23.24
CA VAL A 133 1.11 -7.63 22.05
C VAL A 133 0.90 -8.68 20.97
N GLN A 134 0.25 -8.28 19.88
CA GLN A 134 0.10 -9.08 18.66
C GLN A 134 1.07 -8.53 17.61
N ARG A 135 1.86 -9.42 17.00
CA ARG A 135 2.67 -9.10 15.82
C ARG A 135 1.92 -9.56 14.58
N PHE A 136 1.75 -8.69 13.61
CA PHE A 136 1.16 -9.04 12.31
C PHE A 136 2.24 -9.62 11.40
N LYS A 137 1.93 -10.72 10.72
CA LYS A 137 2.79 -11.27 9.65
C LYS A 137 2.36 -10.80 8.26
N GLY A 138 1.08 -10.48 8.08
CA GLY A 138 0.52 -9.98 6.84
C GLY A 138 -0.85 -9.33 7.07
N LEU A 139 -1.36 -8.62 6.06
CA LEU A 139 -2.62 -7.87 6.13
C LEU A 139 -3.83 -8.78 6.38
N GLY A 140 -3.77 -10.05 5.94
CA GLY A 140 -4.85 -11.02 6.14
C GLY A 140 -5.08 -11.42 7.61
N GLU A 141 -4.14 -11.12 8.51
CA GLU A 141 -4.26 -11.38 9.95
C GLU A 141 -4.90 -10.20 10.70
N MET A 142 -5.20 -9.09 10.00
CA MET A 142 -5.77 -7.89 10.57
C MET A 142 -7.30 -7.92 10.42
N ASN A 143 -8.00 -7.89 11.57
CA ASN A 143 -9.46 -7.78 11.67
C ASN A 143 -9.88 -6.43 12.27
#